data_AF-A0A534XFN1-F1
#
_entry.id   AF-A0A534XFN1-F1
#
_cell.length_a   1.000
_cell.length_b   1.000
_cell.length_c   1.000
_cell.angle_alpha   90.00
_cell.angle_beta   90.00
_cell.angle_gamma   90.00
#
_symmetry.space_group_name_H-M   'P 1'
#
loop_
_entity.id
_entity.type
_entity.pdbx_description
1 polymer ?
#
loop_
_entity_poly.entity_id
_entity_poly.type
_entity_poly.pdbx_seq_one_letter_code
_entity_poly.pdbx_strand_id
1 'polypeptide(L)'
;ATPRALAMTAVMPLLSALFIVCGLFGGYLVGVGLMGVDAGSYMSSLRSAVDFHDDVLGSLLKALIFGGLVGLIATYRGHTTVPTSAGVGAATTATVVVASVSILIFDYFITALWGV
;
A
#
# COMPACT_ATOMS: atom_id res chain seq x y z
N ALA A 1 -16.88 -9.01 -12.82
CA ALA A 1 -15.71 -8.17 -12.49
C ALA A 1 -15.80 -7.57 -11.08
N THR A 2 -16.98 -7.13 -10.68
CA THR A 2 -17.30 -6.46 -9.41
C THR A 2 -16.85 -7.16 -8.10
N PRO A 3 -17.03 -8.48 -7.87
CA PRO A 3 -16.68 -9.07 -6.58
C PRO A 3 -15.16 -9.17 -6.34
N ARG A 4 -14.36 -9.32 -7.40
CA ARG A 4 -12.90 -9.43 -7.29
C ARG A 4 -12.23 -8.08 -7.01
N ALA A 5 -12.73 -7.01 -7.62
CA ALA A 5 -12.25 -5.66 -7.34
C ALA A 5 -12.58 -5.26 -5.89
N LEU A 6 -13.79 -5.56 -5.42
CA LEU A 6 -14.23 -5.24 -4.06
C LEU A 6 -13.44 -6.02 -2.99
N ALA A 7 -13.10 -7.29 -3.27
CA ALA A 7 -12.22 -8.07 -2.41
C ALA A 7 -10.80 -7.48 -2.32
N MET A 8 -10.22 -7.02 -3.43
CA MET A 8 -8.91 -6.34 -3.43
C MET A 8 -8.93 -5.07 -2.58
N THR A 9 -10.01 -4.29 -2.64
CA THR A 9 -10.16 -3.06 -1.86
C THR A 9 -10.21 -3.32 -0.36
N ALA A 10 -10.84 -4.42 0.08
CA ALA A 10 -10.92 -4.79 1.49
C ALA A 10 -9.64 -5.43 2.03
N VAL A 11 -8.90 -6.16 1.19
CA VAL A 11 -7.67 -6.87 1.59
C VAL A 11 -6.47 -5.92 1.69
N MET A 12 -6.38 -4.91 0.83
CA MET A 12 -5.26 -3.95 0.85
C MET A 12 -5.03 -3.21 2.18
N PRO A 13 -6.05 -2.66 2.87
CA PRO A 13 -5.82 -2.02 4.17
C PRO A 13 -5.32 -3.01 5.22
N LEU A 14 -5.78 -4.27 5.18
CA LEU A 14 -5.34 -5.31 6.11
C LEU A 14 -3.87 -5.71 5.87
N LEU A 15 -3.46 -5.80 4.60
CA LEU A 15 -2.07 -6.03 4.22
C LEU A 15 -1.16 -4.86 4.61
N SER A 16 -1.62 -3.63 4.41
CA SER A 16 -0.89 -2.42 4.78
C SER A 16 -0.64 -2.34 6.29
N ALA A 17 -1.66 -2.63 7.11
CA ALA A 17 -1.52 -2.68 8.55
C ALA A 17 -0.47 -3.72 9.00
N LEU A 18 -0.48 -4.91 8.39
CA LEU A 18 0.52 -5.95 8.68
C LEU A 18 1.93 -5.49 8.30
N PHE A 19 2.08 -4.82 7.16
CA PHE A 19 3.37 -4.31 6.70
C PHE A 19 3.94 -3.24 7.65
N ILE A 20 3.10 -2.34 8.16
CA ILE A 20 3.49 -1.33 9.15
C ILE A 20 3.97 -2.00 10.44
N VAL A 21 3.23 -2.98 10.97
CA VAL A 21 3.61 -3.69 12.20
C VAL A 21 4.93 -4.45 12.01
N CYS A 22 5.11 -5.15 10.89
CA CYS A 22 6.36 -5.82 10.56
C CYS A 22 7.52 -4.84 10.41
N GLY A 23 7.30 -3.68 9.78
CA GLY A 23 8.30 -2.63 9.64
C GLY A 23 8.71 -2.03 10.99
N LEU A 24 7.75 -1.78 11.87
CA LEU A 24 7.98 -1.29 13.23
C LEU A 24 8.83 -2.29 14.03
N PHE A 25 8.49 -3.58 13.94
CA PHE A 25 9.21 -4.65 14.64
C PHE A 25 10.63 -4.82 14.10
N GLY A 26 10.82 -4.75 12.78
CA GLY A 26 12.14 -4.77 12.15
C GLY A 26 13.00 -3.58 12.59
N GLY A 27 12.42 -2.38 12.64
CA GLY A 27 13.08 -1.17 13.15
C GLY A 27 13.47 -1.28 14.62
N TYR A 28 12.60 -1.87 15.45
CA TYR A 28 12.88 -2.12 16.87
C TYR A 28 14.04 -3.11 17.06
N LEU A 29 14.04 -4.22 16.32
CA LEU A 29 15.08 -5.25 16.41
C LEU A 29 16.47 -4.69 16.05
N VAL A 30 16.56 -3.84 15.02
CA VAL A 30 17.84 -3.22 14.63
C VAL A 30 18.22 -2.06 15.56
N GLY A 31 17.27 -1.19 15.90
CA GLY A 31 17.53 -0.01 16.73
C GLY A 31 17.91 -0.34 18.18
N VAL A 32 17.18 -1.27 18.81
CA VAL A 32 17.45 -1.68 20.19
C VAL A 32 18.46 -2.82 20.22
N GLY A 33 18.33 -3.79 19.31
CA GLY A 33 19.15 -5.00 19.33
C GLY A 33 20.58 -4.84 18.78
N LEU A 34 20.79 -4.02 17.75
CA LEU A 34 22.14 -3.80 17.18
C LEU A 34 22.76 -2.47 17.62
N MET A 35 21.99 -1.38 17.63
CA MET A 35 22.51 -0.02 17.93
C MET A 35 22.53 0.31 19.43
N GLY A 36 21.96 -0.56 20.29
CA GLY A 36 22.00 -0.39 21.74
C GLY A 36 21.20 0.81 22.25
N VAL A 37 20.21 1.28 21.48
CA VAL A 37 19.31 2.36 21.90
C VAL A 37 18.40 1.85 23.02
N ASP A 38 18.18 2.67 24.05
CA ASP A 38 17.26 2.33 25.13
C ASP A 38 15.83 2.13 24.58
N ALA A 39 15.21 0.99 24.93
CA ALA A 39 13.89 0.63 24.45
C ALA A 39 12.81 1.67 24.85
N GLY A 40 12.99 2.33 26.00
CA GLY A 40 12.13 3.41 26.45
C GLY A 40 12.26 4.66 25.57
N SER A 41 13.48 5.05 25.21
CA SER A 41 13.74 6.19 24.32
C SER A 41 13.21 5.94 22.90
N TYR A 42 13.38 4.72 22.37
CA TYR A 42 12.82 4.31 21.08
C TYR A 42 11.29 4.40 21.06
N MET A 43 10.64 3.82 22.08
CA MET A 43 9.18 3.81 22.16
C MET A 43 8.58 5.20 22.41
N SER A 44 9.27 6.05 23.16
CA SER A 44 8.87 7.44 23.39
C SER A 44 8.97 8.28 22.11
N SER A 45 10.08 8.14 21.37
CA SER A 45 10.29 8.82 20.09
C SER A 45 9.26 8.37 19.05
N LEU A 46 8.95 7.07 19.02
CA LEU A 46 7.93 6.51 18.15
C LEU A 46 6.53 7.07 18.45
N ARG A 47 6.13 7.14 19.73
CA ARG A 47 4.84 7.74 20.11
C ARG A 47 4.75 9.24 19.85
N SER A 48 5.88 9.95 19.96
CA SER A 48 5.94 11.38 19.67
C SER A 48 5.92 11.68 18.17
N ALA A 49 6.36 10.74 17.34
CA ALA A 49 6.46 10.93 15.90
C ALA A 49 5.21 10.43 15.15
N VAL A 50 4.38 9.59 15.79
CA VAL A 50 3.18 9.00 15.18
C VAL A 50 1.95 9.74 15.66
N ASP A 51 1.29 10.44 14.75
CA ASP A 51 -0.02 11.03 14.99
C ASP A 51 -1.12 10.08 14.50
N PHE A 52 -2.07 9.76 15.39
CA PHE A 52 -3.15 8.82 15.06
C PHE A 52 -4.05 9.31 13.92
N HIS A 53 -4.26 10.63 13.84
CA HIS A 53 -5.13 11.21 12.84
C HIS A 53 -4.44 11.29 11.48
N ASP A 54 -3.15 11.67 11.47
CA ASP A 54 -2.47 11.95 10.21
C ASP A 54 -1.78 10.72 9.62
N ASP A 55 -1.14 9.91 10.46
CA ASP A 55 -0.39 8.74 9.98
C ASP A 55 -1.27 7.50 9.85
N VAL A 56 -2.09 7.19 10.87
CA VAL A 56 -2.85 5.93 10.89
C VAL A 56 -4.08 6.01 10.00
N LEU A 57 -4.88 7.07 10.14
CA LEU A 57 -6.05 7.30 9.30
C LEU A 57 -5.65 7.63 7.86
N GLY A 58 -4.61 8.45 7.66
CA GLY A 58 -4.07 8.77 6.34
C GLY A 58 -3.58 7.53 5.59
N SER A 59 -2.81 6.65 6.25
CA SER A 59 -2.32 5.41 5.64
C SER A 59 -3.43 4.43 5.31
N LEU A 60 -4.44 4.28 6.18
CA LEU A 60 -5.59 3.39 5.93
C LEU A 60 -6.42 3.88 4.74
N LEU A 61 -6.67 5.18 4.65
CA LEU A 61 -7.45 5.77 3.56
C LEU A 61 -6.71 5.67 2.23
N LYS A 62 -5.38 5.93 2.21
CA LYS A 62 -4.52 5.67 1.05
C LYS A 62 -4.57 4.21 0.61
N ALA A 63 -4.39 3.27 1.54
CA ALA A 63 -4.40 1.84 1.23
C ALA A 63 -5.73 1.37 0.62
N LEU A 64 -6.85 1.92 1.10
CA LEU A 64 -8.17 1.63 0.56
C LEU A 64 -8.33 2.15 -0.88
N ILE A 65 -7.91 3.38 -1.15
CA ILE A 65 -7.96 3.98 -2.50
C ILE A 65 -7.08 3.19 -3.47
N PHE A 66 -5.85 2.84 -3.06
CA PHE A 66 -4.93 2.05 -3.88
C PHE A 66 -5.49 0.65 -4.18
N GLY A 67 -6.11 -0.01 -3.20
CA GLY A 67 -6.75 -1.31 -3.42
C GLY A 67 -7.92 -1.27 -4.39
N GLY A 68 -8.73 -0.20 -4.36
CA GLY A 68 -9.78 0.04 -5.35
C GLY A 68 -9.22 0.25 -6.75
N LEU A 69 -8.22 1.11 -6.89
CA LEU A 69 -7.56 1.43 -8.16
C LEU A 69 -6.92 0.21 -8.82
N VAL A 70 -6.09 -0.52 -8.08
CA VAL A 70 -5.40 -1.71 -8.59
C VAL A 70 -6.41 -2.80 -8.93
N GLY A 71 -7.43 -3.01 -8.08
CA GLY A 71 -8.50 -3.97 -8.35
C GLY A 71 -9.26 -3.66 -9.64
N LEU A 72 -9.55 -2.39 -9.91
CA LEU A 72 -10.22 -1.96 -11.13
C LEU A 72 -9.32 -2.13 -12.37
N ILE A 73 -8.06 -1.69 -12.31
CA ILE A 73 -7.11 -1.80 -13.41
C ILE A 73 -6.87 -3.28 -13.77
N ALA A 74 -6.68 -4.14 -12.76
CA ALA A 74 -6.43 -5.56 -12.95
C ALA A 74 -7.66 -6.28 -13.54
N THR A 75 -8.86 -5.98 -13.05
CA THR A 75 -10.09 -6.61 -13.58
C THR A 75 -10.42 -6.11 -14.99
N TYR A 76 -10.17 -4.83 -15.30
CA TYR A 76 -10.35 -4.28 -16.63
C TYR A 76 -9.39 -4.90 -17.65
N ARG A 77 -8.09 -4.92 -17.33
CA ARG A 77 -7.08 -5.52 -18.21
C ARG A 77 -7.32 -7.01 -18.39
N GLY A 78 -7.68 -7.74 -17.33
CA GLY A 78 -8.03 -9.15 -17.41
C GLY A 78 -9.22 -9.42 -18.33
N HIS A 79 -10.26 -8.56 -18.30
CA HIS A 79 -11.46 -8.74 -19.14
C HIS A 79 -11.24 -8.39 -20.61
N THR A 80 -10.35 -7.45 -20.91
CA THR A 80 -10.10 -6.95 -22.28
C THR A 80 -8.98 -7.72 -22.99
N THR A 81 -8.50 -8.82 -22.40
CA THR A 81 -7.37 -9.59 -22.91
C THR A 81 -7.78 -10.43 -24.12
N VAL A 82 -6.91 -10.48 -25.14
CA VAL A 82 -7.07 -11.41 -26.26
C VAL A 82 -6.89 -12.84 -25.72
N PRO A 83 -7.78 -13.80 -26.05
CA PRO A 83 -7.71 -15.19 -25.55
C PRO A 83 -6.62 -16.00 -26.27
N THR A 84 -5.39 -15.53 -26.21
CA THR A 84 -4.19 -16.22 -26.70
C THR A 84 -3.15 -16.26 -25.58
N SER A 85 -2.33 -17.32 -25.54
CA SER A 85 -1.30 -17.49 -24.51
C SER A 85 -0.31 -16.32 -24.47
N ALA A 86 0.12 -15.84 -25.64
CA ALA A 86 0.96 -14.66 -25.77
C ALA A 86 0.24 -13.37 -25.33
N GLY A 87 -1.06 -13.24 -25.63
CA GLY A 87 -1.88 -12.09 -25.24
C GLY A 87 -2.03 -11.95 -23.73
N VAL A 88 -2.16 -13.07 -23.01
CA VAL A 88 -2.25 -13.08 -21.54
C VAL A 88 -0.96 -12.59 -20.89
N GLY A 89 0.21 -13.05 -21.37
CA GLY A 89 1.50 -12.60 -20.85
C GLY A 89 1.79 -11.11 -21.13
N ALA A 90 1.39 -10.61 -22.30
CA ALA A 90 1.50 -9.20 -22.61
C ALA A 90 0.55 -8.34 -21.73
N ALA A 91 -0.67 -8.82 -21.49
CA ALA A 91 -1.66 -8.13 -20.68
C ALA A 91 -1.27 -8.07 -19.19
N THR A 92 -0.71 -9.13 -18.61
CA THR A 92 -0.22 -9.11 -17.22
C THR A 92 0.92 -8.10 -17.04
N THR A 93 1.88 -8.09 -17.97
CA THR A 93 3.00 -7.13 -17.95
C THR A 93 2.50 -5.69 -18.07
N ALA A 94 1.59 -5.43 -19.01
CA ALA A 94 0.98 -4.10 -19.16
C ALA A 94 0.17 -3.68 -17.92
N THR A 95 -0.50 -4.64 -17.26
CA THR A 95 -1.27 -4.38 -16.04
C THR A 95 -0.37 -3.90 -14.91
N VAL A 96 0.79 -4.54 -14.70
CA VAL A 96 1.76 -4.13 -13.67
C VAL A 96 2.26 -2.72 -13.93
N VAL A 97 2.65 -2.40 -15.17
CA VAL A 97 3.15 -1.05 -15.51
C VAL A 97 2.08 0.01 -15.28
N VAL A 98 0.86 -0.21 -15.77
CA VAL A 98 -0.24 0.76 -15.61
C VAL A 98 -0.63 0.91 -14.15
N ALA A 99 -0.67 -0.19 -13.39
CA ALA A 99 -0.97 -0.15 -11.96
C ALA A 99 0.10 0.66 -11.20
N SER A 100 1.39 0.38 -11.40
CA SER A 100 2.49 1.08 -10.73
C SER A 100 2.50 2.57 -11.04
N VAL A 101 2.34 2.96 -12.31
CA VAL A 101 2.29 4.39 -12.71
C VAL A 101 1.06 5.08 -12.11
N SER A 102 -0.10 4.41 -12.10
CA SER A 102 -1.32 4.97 -11.53
C SER A 102 -1.18 5.18 -10.02
N ILE A 103 -0.60 4.23 -9.29
CA ILE A 103 -0.37 4.35 -7.85
C ILE A 103 0.51 5.58 -7.55
N LEU A 104 1.61 5.78 -8.29
CA LEU A 104 2.51 6.92 -8.09
C LEU A 104 1.81 8.26 -8.33
N ILE A 105 0.99 8.35 -9.39
CA ILE A 105 0.24 9.57 -9.69
C ILE A 105 -0.78 9.87 -8.58
N PHE A 106 -1.55 8.86 -8.16
CA PHE A 106 -2.54 9.04 -7.09
C PHE A 106 -1.89 9.31 -5.74
N ASP A 107 -0.72 8.73 -5.47
CA ASP A 107 0.04 9.02 -4.25
C ASP A 107 0.44 10.49 -4.18
N TYR A 108 0.92 11.07 -5.29
CA TYR A 108 1.21 12.50 -5.36
C TYR A 108 -0.04 13.35 -5.08
N PHE A 109 -1.17 13.05 -5.74
CA PHE A 109 -2.40 13.81 -5.53
C PHE A 109 -2.93 13.72 -4.10
N ILE A 110 -2.93 12.52 -3.52
CA ILE A 110 -3.42 12.32 -2.15
C ILE A 110 -2.51 13.05 -1.16
N THR A 111 -1.19 12.96 -1.34
CA THR A 111 -0.22 13.65 -0.48
C THR A 111 -0.35 15.16 -0.59
N ALA A 112 -0.41 15.70 -1.81
CA ALA A 112 -0.57 17.14 -2.04
C ALA A 112 -1.89 17.70 -1.50
N LEU A 113 -2.98 16.91 -1.53
CA LEU A 113 -4.28 17.32 -0.99
C LEU A 113 -4.31 17.29 0.54
N TRP A 114 -3.60 16.35 1.16
CA TRP A 114 -3.53 16.20 2.61
C TRP A 114 -2.62 17.24 3.29
N GLY A 115 -1.91 18.07 2.53
CA GLY A 115 -1.26 19.26 3.06
C GLY A 115 -0.05 18.96 3.96
N VAL A 116 0.73 17.94 3.60
CA VAL A 116 2.15 17.81 3.98
C VAL A 116 3.01 18.10 2.77
#